data_AF-A0A2M7X7L3-F1
#
_entry.id   AF-A0A2M7X7L3-F1
#
_cell.length_a   1.000
_cell.length_b   1.000
_cell.length_c   1.000
_cell.angle_alpha   90.00
_cell.angle_beta   90.00
_cell.angle_gamma   90.00
#
_symmetry.space_group_name_H-M   'P 1'
#
loop_
_entity.id
_entity.type
_entity.pdbx_description
1 polymer ?
#
loop_
_entity_poly.entity_id
_entity_poly.type
_entity_poly.pdbx_seq_one_letter_code
_entity_poly.pdbx_strand_id
1 'polypeptide(L)'
;TVMGIFMVQGMLIGVIGILIGSVGGVLLADNVTHVMRVLESWFGFQLMPADIYYISDLPSDTQPLDVLKIVGLSLSLSLLATLYPAWRAARTHPVEALRYE
;
A
#
# COMPACT_ATOMS: atom_id res chain seq x y z
N THR A 1 3.22 25.04 -13.63
CA THR A 1 4.65 24.65 -13.53
C THR A 1 4.74 23.13 -13.62
N VAL A 2 5.78 22.57 -14.24
CA VAL A 2 5.97 21.12 -14.35
C VAL A 2 5.93 20.44 -12.97
N MET A 3 6.49 21.11 -11.95
CA MET A 3 6.41 20.69 -10.55
C MET A 3 4.97 20.41 -10.07
N GLY A 4 4.01 21.29 -10.38
CA GLY A 4 2.63 21.15 -9.92
C GLY A 4 1.92 19.94 -10.53
N ILE A 5 2.20 19.62 -11.79
CA ILE A 5 1.61 18.46 -12.49
C ILE A 5 2.11 17.16 -11.84
N PHE A 6 3.43 17.04 -11.64
CA PHE A 6 4.02 15.87 -10.98
C PHE A 6 3.57 15.71 -9.53
N MET A 7 3.44 16.81 -8.79
CA MET A 7 2.90 16.80 -7.42
C MET A 7 1.48 16.26 -7.38
N VAL A 8 0.58 16.80 -8.22
CA VAL A 8 -0.83 16.37 -8.25
C VAL A 8 -0.93 14.92 -8.70
N GLN A 9 -0.21 14.51 -9.74
CA GLN A 9 -0.22 13.14 -10.24
C GLN A 9 0.28 12.15 -9.18
N GLY A 10 1.41 12.44 -8.53
CA GLY A 10 1.96 11.58 -7.49
C GLY A 10 1.06 11.48 -6.26
N MET A 11 0.46 12.60 -5.84
CA MET A 11 -0.50 12.60 -4.72
C MET A 11 -1.78 11.82 -5.05
N LEU A 12 -2.30 11.95 -6.28
CA LEU A 12 -3.51 11.25 -6.71
C LEU A 12 -3.27 9.73 -6.78
N ILE A 13 -2.13 9.31 -7.35
CA ILE A 13 -1.72 7.89 -7.35
C ILE A 13 -1.52 7.38 -5.92
N GLY A 14 -0.86 8.17 -5.07
CA GLY A 14 -0.62 7.84 -3.66
C GLY A 14 -1.92 7.59 -2.90
N VAL A 15 -2.87 8.52 -2.98
CA VAL A 15 -4.17 8.42 -2.31
C VAL A 15 -4.95 7.19 -2.80
N ILE A 16 -5.03 6.97 -4.12
CA ILE A 16 -5.73 5.82 -4.68
C ILE A 16 -5.07 4.51 -4.21
N GLY A 17 -3.74 4.42 -4.27
CA GLY A 17 -3.00 3.24 -3.83
C GLY A 17 -3.22 2.93 -2.36
N ILE A 18 -3.24 3.95 -1.50
CA ILE A 18 -3.48 3.79 -0.06
C ILE A 18 -4.93 3.38 0.22
N LEU A 19 -5.91 3.94 -0.49
CA LEU A 19 -7.31 3.53 -0.36
C LEU A 19 -7.50 2.06 -0.77
N ILE A 20 -6.99 1.67 -1.94
CA ILE A 20 -7.10 0.29 -2.42
C ILE A 20 -6.35 -0.66 -1.48
N GLY A 21 -5.13 -0.30 -1.06
CA GLY A 21 -4.30 -1.12 -0.18
C GLY A 21 -4.89 -1.28 1.23
N SER A 22 -5.44 -0.21 1.81
CA SER A 22 -6.08 -0.26 3.14
C SER A 22 -7.38 -1.06 3.11
N VAL A 23 -8.26 -0.82 2.14
CA VAL A 23 -9.49 -1.59 1.98
C VAL A 23 -9.19 -3.06 1.70
N GLY A 24 -8.30 -3.34 0.75
CA GLY A 24 -7.88 -4.71 0.44
C GLY A 24 -7.21 -5.41 1.63
N GLY A 25 -6.35 -4.70 2.36
CA GLY A 25 -5.68 -5.22 3.56
C GLY A 25 -6.65 -5.56 4.68
N VAL A 26 -7.63 -4.70 4.95
CA VAL A 26 -8.68 -4.95 5.96
C VAL A 26 -9.56 -6.13 5.55
N LEU A 27 -9.98 -6.18 4.28
CA LEU A 27 -10.77 -7.31 3.77
C LEU A 27 -10.01 -8.64 3.88
N LEU A 28 -8.71 -8.65 3.56
CA LEU A 28 -7.85 -9.82 3.71
C LEU A 28 -7.67 -10.21 5.17
N ALA A 29 -7.51 -9.24 6.07
CA ALA A 29 -7.41 -9.49 7.50
C ALA A 29 -8.70 -10.12 8.04
N ASP A 30 -9.87 -9.58 7.70
CA ASP A 30 -11.17 -10.11 8.14
C ASP A 30 -11.43 -11.53 7.60
N ASN A 31 -10.94 -11.82 6.38
CA ASN A 31 -11.10 -13.12 5.72
C ASN A 31 -9.88 -14.04 5.90
N VAL A 32 -9.00 -13.78 6.87
CA VAL A 32 -7.73 -14.51 7.04
C VAL A 32 -7.93 -16.03 7.13
N THR A 33 -8.98 -16.49 7.82
CA THR A 33 -9.30 -17.92 7.97
C THR A 33 -9.69 -18.56 6.64
N HIS A 34 -10.39 -17.83 5.77
CA HIS A 34 -10.76 -18.32 4.43
C HIS A 34 -9.53 -18.35 3.51
N VAL A 35 -8.71 -17.30 3.53
CA VAL A 35 -7.46 -17.23 2.75
C VAL A 35 -6.54 -18.38 3.15
N MET A 36 -6.40 -18.65 4.45
CA MET A 36 -5.57 -19.74 4.96
C MET A 36 -6.05 -21.10 4.45
N ARG A 37 -7.36 -21.40 4.54
CA ARG A 37 -7.92 -22.67 4.01
C ARG A 37 -7.71 -22.84 2.51
N VAL A 38 -7.88 -21.78 1.73
CA VAL A 38 -7.60 -21.83 0.29
C VAL A 38 -6.11 -22.12 0.07
N LEU A 39 -5.22 -21.44 0.79
CA LEU A 39 -3.79 -21.66 0.68
C LEU A 39 -3.40 -23.10 1.03
N GLU A 40 -3.92 -23.65 2.14
CA GLU A 40 -3.71 -25.05 2.53
C GLU A 40 -4.19 -26.04 1.47
N SER A 41 -5.33 -25.78 0.81
CA SER A 41 -5.83 -26.63 -0.26
C SER A 41 -4.95 -26.63 -1.51
N TRP A 42 -4.26 -25.52 -1.79
CA TRP A 42 -3.35 -25.40 -2.94
C TRP A 42 -1.98 -25.98 -2.65
N PHE A 43 -1.49 -25.78 -1.43
CA PHE A 43 -0.15 -26.19 -1.03
C PHE A 43 -0.10 -27.61 -0.46
N GLY A 44 -1.23 -28.19 -0.04
CA GLY A 44 -1.30 -29.59 0.42
C GLY A 44 -0.66 -29.84 1.78
N PHE A 45 -0.31 -28.79 2.52
CA PHE A 45 0.22 -28.87 3.89
C PHE A 45 -0.70 -28.09 4.83
N GLN A 46 -1.03 -28.66 6.00
CA GLN A 46 -1.69 -27.94 7.08
C GLN A 46 -0.68 -27.01 7.76
N LEU A 47 -0.87 -25.71 7.62
CA LEU A 47 0.03 -24.71 8.20
C LEU A 47 -0.11 -24.64 9.72
N MET A 48 -1.29 -25.03 10.25
CA MET A 48 -1.51 -25.33 11.66
C MET A 48 -2.31 -26.64 11.80
N PRO A 49 -1.67 -27.80 12.13
CA PRO A 49 -2.42 -29.00 12.46
C PRO A 49 -3.24 -28.75 13.73
N ALA A 50 -4.56 -28.63 13.56
CA ALA A 50 -5.53 -28.39 14.62
C ALA A 50 -5.47 -29.43 15.76
N ASP A 51 -4.85 -30.58 15.49
CA ASP A 51 -4.65 -31.67 16.43
C ASP A 51 -3.62 -31.36 17.54
N ILE A 52 -2.71 -30.39 17.35
CA ILE A 52 -1.66 -30.02 18.32
C ILE A 52 -1.87 -28.60 18.85
N TYR A 53 -2.41 -27.69 18.04
CA TYR A 53 -2.77 -26.34 18.45
C TYR A 53 -4.30 -26.24 18.53
N TYR A 54 -4.84 -26.26 19.75
CA TYR A 54 -6.27 -26.08 20.10
C TYR A 54 -6.85 -24.70 19.72
N ILE A 55 -6.27 -24.03 18.72
CA ILE A 55 -6.63 -22.71 18.20
C ILE A 55 -7.18 -22.95 16.80
N SER A 56 -8.46 -23.31 16.74
CA SER A 56 -9.17 -23.64 15.50
C SER A 56 -9.44 -22.43 14.60
N ASP A 57 -9.24 -21.22 15.12
CA ASP A 57 -9.41 -19.97 14.42
C ASP A 57 -8.28 -19.01 14.82
N LEU A 58 -7.56 -18.45 13.84
CA LEU A 58 -6.78 -17.23 14.11
C LEU A 58 -7.79 -16.11 14.37
N PRO A 59 -7.92 -15.58 15.60
CA PRO A 59 -8.79 -14.43 15.82
C PRO A 59 -8.19 -13.24 15.07
N SER A 60 -8.86 -12.82 14.00
CA SER A 60 -8.50 -11.60 13.29
C SER A 60 -8.96 -10.41 14.12
N ASP A 61 -8.10 -9.94 15.02
CA ASP A 61 -8.33 -8.70 15.78
C ASP A 61 -7.82 -7.50 14.97
N THR A 62 -8.63 -7.03 14.04
CA THR A 62 -8.28 -5.89 13.20
C THR A 62 -8.51 -4.59 13.96
N GLN A 63 -7.47 -4.04 14.59
CA GLN A 63 -7.60 -2.81 15.36
C GLN A 63 -7.66 -1.56 14.44
N PRO A 64 -8.74 -0.76 14.50
CA PRO A 64 -8.91 0.40 13.63
C PRO A 64 -7.82 1.46 13.85
N LEU A 65 -7.28 1.53 15.08
CA LEU A 65 -6.18 2.42 15.41
C LEU A 65 -4.90 2.07 14.64
N ASP A 66 -4.63 0.78 14.44
CA ASP A 66 -3.44 0.33 13.72
C ASP A 66 -3.60 0.54 12.21
N VAL A 67 -4.81 0.32 11.69
CA VAL A 67 -5.16 0.69 10.30
C VAL A 67 -4.91 2.19 10.07
N LEU A 68 -5.38 3.05 10.99
CA LEU A 68 -5.19 4.49 10.87
C LEU A 68 -3.71 4.89 10.93
N LYS A 69 -2.91 4.28 11.81
CA LYS A 69 -1.46 4.50 11.88
C LYS A 69 -0.78 4.13 10.55
N ILE A 70 -1.11 2.96 10.00
CA ILE A 70 -0.53 2.47 8.73
C ILE A 70 -0.92 3.40 7.57
N VAL A 71 -2.18 3.82 7.49
CA VAL A 71 -2.66 4.79 6.49
C VAL A 71 -1.91 6.12 6.61
N GLY A 72 -1.78 6.66 7.83
CA GLY A 72 -1.03 7.89 8.08
C GLY A 72 0.45 7.79 7.72
N LEU A 73 1.10 6.68 8.05
CA LEU A 73 2.49 6.41 7.68
C LEU A 73 2.63 6.31 6.15
N SER A 74 1.72 5.61 5.49
CA SER A 74 1.72 5.43 4.04
C SER A 74 1.51 6.75 3.29
N LEU A 75 0.61 7.60 3.77
CA LEU A 75 0.41 8.95 3.23
C LEU A 75 1.68 9.80 3.37
N SER A 76 2.31 9.75 4.55
CA SER A 76 3.55 10.48 4.82
C SER A 76 4.67 10.02 3.90
N LEU A 77 4.86 8.71 3.75
CA LEU A 77 5.85 8.13 2.86
C LEU A 77 5.55 8.43 1.39
N SER A 78 4.29 8.37 0.96
CA SER A 78 3.88 8.70 -0.40
C SER A 78 4.13 10.17 -0.74
N LEU A 79 3.86 11.08 0.18
CA LEU A 79 4.18 12.50 0.04
C LEU A 79 5.68 12.73 -0.08
N LEU A 80 6.49 12.11 0.80
CA LEU A 80 7.95 12.20 0.74
C LEU A 80 8.51 11.64 -0.58
N ALA A 81 7.99 10.49 -1.02
CA ALA A 81 8.38 9.85 -2.27
C ALA A 81 7.99 10.68 -3.50
N THR A 82 6.89 11.44 -3.45
CA THR A 82 6.44 12.33 -4.53
C THR A 82 7.22 13.65 -4.55
N LEU A 83 7.63 14.14 -3.38
CA LEU A 83 8.34 15.42 -3.25
C LEU A 83 9.73 15.38 -3.92
N TYR A 84 10.45 14.26 -3.83
CA TYR A 84 11.77 14.09 -4.46
C TYR A 84 11.75 14.25 -6.00
N PRO A 85 10.93 13.50 -6.77
CA PRO A 85 10.84 13.66 -8.22
C PRO A 85 10.24 15.00 -8.62
N ALA A 86 9.28 15.55 -7.86
CA ALA A 86 8.73 16.88 -8.15
C ALA A 86 9.78 17.99 -8.02
N TRP A 87 10.61 17.93 -6.97
CA TRP A 87 11.73 18.87 -6.77
C TRP A 87 12.81 18.69 -7.84
N ARG A 88 13.12 17.45 -8.22
CA ARG A 88 14.05 17.14 -9.32
C ARG A 88 13.55 17.67 -10.67
N ALA A 89 12.26 17.49 -10.98
CA ALA A 89 11.63 17.96 -12.22
C ALA A 89 11.51 19.50 -12.29
N ALA A 90 11.45 20.18 -11.14
CA ALA A 90 11.48 21.64 -11.10
C ALA A 90 12.87 22.21 -11.39
N ARG A 91 13.93 21.45 -11.12
CA ARG A 91 15.34 21.82 -11.36
C ARG A 91 15.86 21.41 -12.73
N THR A 92 15.18 20.52 -13.45
CA THR A 92 15.45 20.29 -14.87
C THR A 92 15.03 21.52 -15.67
N HIS A 93 16.01 22.34 -16.06
CA HIS A 93 15.82 23.62 -16.72
C HIS A 93 14.98 23.51 -18.01
N PRO A 94 13.93 24.32 -18.20
CA PRO A 94 13.14 24.37 -19.43
C PRO A 94 13.86 25.08 -20.60
N VAL A 95 15.20 25.11 -20.62
CA VAL A 95 16.01 25.93 -21.57
C VAL A 95 16.75 25.09 -22.62
N GLU A 96 16.96 23.79 -22.41
CA GLU A 96 17.68 22.96 -23.39
C GLU A 96 16.77 22.35 -24.48
N ALA A 97 15.44 22.35 -24.27
CA ALA A 97 14.48 21.84 -25.25
C ALA A 97 14.24 22.78 -26.44
N LEU A 98 14.60 24.06 -26.33
CA LEU A 98 14.46 25.08 -27.39
C LEU A 98 15.79 25.40 -28.11
N ARG A 99 16.91 24.79 -27.70
CA ARG A 99 18.24 25.05 -28.32
C ARG A 99 18.63 24.01 -29.37
N TYR A 100 17.75 23.07 -29.65
CA TYR A 100 17.90 22.04 -30.69
C TYR A 100 16.80 22.11 -31.77
N GLU A 101 16.03 23.20 -31.80
CA GLU A 101 15.33 23.64 -33.01
C GLU A 101 16.10 24.79 -33.67
#